data_AF-A0A1M7FI29-F1
#
_entry.id   AF-A0A1M7FI29-F1
#
_cell.length_a   1.000
_cell.length_b   1.000
_cell.length_c   1.000
_cell.angle_alpha   90.00
_cell.angle_beta   90.00
_cell.angle_gamma   90.00
#
_symmetry.space_group_name_H-M   'P 1'
#
loop_
_entity.id
_entity.type
_entity.pdbx_description
1 polymer ?
#
loop_
_entity_poly.entity_id
_entity_poly.type
_entity_poly.pdbx_seq_one_letter_code
_entity_poly.pdbx_strand_id
1 'polypeptide(L)'
;MPITLPPSCFSVRRASGGRPPRWLAPLALAALALPLGGCFYANTSQAPIATTYPYSEQQRMQAAHHWDVLAGHEASGLLAQSRLRLRDIYIRGDVNMPEGMHVGGEFNRGFEDLLTSRLVSRGASVTTAPTANSVTLEFRVEVVNHRDRGFIRPPQGAFTALTSGIAVATIPFNQWSEPALGLIPAAIGADITSGTWTYEGNEETIITVQAVEGERILYSSSNIYYTNRGDRRHYAPYRVPQAPATPTVSVSDTW
;
A
#
# COMPACT_ATOMS: atom_id res chain seq x y z
N MET A 1 30.17 -73.34 39.20
CA MET A 1 31.63 -73.57 39.38
C MET A 1 32.20 -74.08 38.06
N PRO A 2 33.47 -73.81 37.74
CA PRO A 2 34.13 -72.49 37.69
C PRO A 2 34.17 -72.07 36.19
N ILE A 3 35.19 -71.56 35.46
CA ILE A 3 36.57 -71.09 35.66
C ILE A 3 36.72 -69.70 34.99
N THR A 4 37.75 -68.96 35.38
CA THR A 4 38.14 -67.60 35.02
C THR A 4 38.89 -67.43 33.69
N LEU A 5 38.80 -66.23 33.11
CA LEU A 5 39.88 -65.27 32.78
C LEU A 5 41.34 -65.62 33.20
N PRO A 6 42.40 -64.92 32.71
CA PRO A 6 42.61 -64.13 31.47
C PRO A 6 43.93 -64.63 30.77
N PRO A 7 45.02 -63.87 30.47
CA PRO A 7 45.24 -62.52 29.89
C PRO A 7 46.25 -62.48 28.69
N SER A 8 46.56 -61.27 28.20
CA SER A 8 47.86 -60.86 27.59
C SER A 8 48.23 -61.38 26.17
N CYS A 9 49.15 -60.77 25.39
CA CYS A 9 49.98 -59.59 25.67
C CYS A 9 50.26 -58.67 24.44
N PHE A 10 50.71 -57.47 24.80
CA PHE A 10 51.24 -56.31 24.06
C PHE A 10 52.08 -56.50 22.77
N SER A 11 51.99 -55.48 21.90
CA SER A 11 53.09 -54.94 21.04
C SER A 11 53.44 -55.77 19.78
N VAL A 12 54.04 -55.25 18.69
CA VAL A 12 55.25 -54.38 18.59
C VAL A 12 55.28 -53.54 17.29
N ARG A 13 55.89 -52.33 17.39
CA ARG A 13 56.41 -51.44 16.31
C ARG A 13 55.43 -50.94 15.22
N ARG A 14 55.10 -49.65 15.32
CA ARG A 14 55.05 -48.74 14.16
C ARG A 14 56.46 -48.67 13.55
N ALA A 15 56.61 -49.04 12.28
CA ALA A 15 57.80 -48.75 11.48
C ALA A 15 57.45 -47.74 10.38
N SER A 16 58.29 -46.71 10.20
CA SER A 16 58.06 -45.60 9.27
C SER A 16 58.99 -45.67 8.07
N GLY A 17 58.44 -45.41 6.87
CA GLY A 17 59.24 -45.13 5.66
C GLY A 17 58.83 -45.98 4.46
N GLY A 18 58.60 -45.32 3.32
CA GLY A 18 58.28 -45.96 2.04
C GLY A 18 56.93 -45.51 1.46
N ARG A 19 56.98 -44.74 0.37
CA ARG A 19 55.82 -44.44 -0.49
C ARG A 19 55.88 -45.31 -1.75
N PRO A 20 55.06 -46.35 -1.91
CA PRO A 20 54.88 -47.02 -3.20
C PRO A 20 54.14 -46.11 -4.23
N PRO A 21 54.12 -46.46 -5.52
CA PRO A 21 53.89 -45.49 -6.59
C PRO A 21 52.44 -45.00 -6.78
N ARG A 22 52.31 -43.74 -7.23
CA ARG A 22 51.06 -42.98 -7.50
C ARG A 22 50.17 -43.49 -8.67
N TRP A 23 50.31 -44.74 -9.13
CA TRP A 23 49.85 -45.16 -10.47
C TRP A 23 48.80 -46.29 -10.50
N LEU A 24 48.45 -46.91 -9.36
CA LEU A 24 47.53 -48.07 -9.29
C LEU A 24 46.49 -47.98 -8.16
N ALA A 25 45.65 -46.94 -8.16
CA ALA A 25 44.46 -46.87 -7.31
C ALA A 25 43.22 -46.09 -7.86
N PRO A 26 43.06 -45.75 -9.16
CA PRO A 26 41.90 -44.98 -9.65
C PRO A 26 40.56 -45.77 -9.69
N LEU A 27 40.48 -46.91 -8.99
CA LEU A 27 39.36 -47.87 -9.04
C LEU A 27 38.66 -48.09 -7.69
N ALA A 28 39.02 -47.33 -6.64
CA ALA A 28 38.22 -47.19 -5.42
C ALA A 28 37.15 -46.07 -5.53
N LEU A 29 36.83 -45.63 -6.76
CA LEU A 29 36.01 -44.45 -7.07
C LEU A 29 34.59 -44.82 -7.56
N ALA A 30 34.10 -46.01 -7.18
CA ALA A 30 32.93 -46.64 -7.81
C ALA A 30 31.99 -47.37 -6.82
N ALA A 31 31.91 -46.94 -5.55
CA ALA A 31 30.91 -47.45 -4.61
C ALA A 31 30.51 -46.44 -3.52
N LEU A 32 29.23 -46.48 -3.15
CA LEU A 32 28.68 -46.06 -1.85
C LEU A 32 28.75 -44.57 -1.44
N ALA A 33 28.46 -43.65 -2.36
CA ALA A 33 28.07 -42.27 -2.02
C ALA A 33 26.97 -41.71 -2.96
N LEU A 34 25.90 -42.49 -3.17
CA LEU A 34 24.68 -42.02 -3.84
C LEU A 34 23.68 -41.48 -2.80
N PRO A 35 23.49 -40.15 -2.67
CA PRO A 35 22.35 -39.58 -1.96
C PRO A 35 21.08 -39.77 -2.81
N LEU A 36 20.48 -40.95 -2.73
CA LEU A 36 19.20 -41.27 -3.37
C LEU A 36 18.06 -40.45 -2.74
N GLY A 37 17.16 -39.93 -3.58
CA GLY A 37 15.80 -39.54 -3.17
C GLY A 37 15.69 -38.35 -2.20
N GLY A 38 16.29 -37.21 -2.54
CA GLY A 38 16.35 -36.02 -1.67
C GLY A 38 15.58 -34.77 -2.13
N CYS A 39 14.80 -34.81 -3.22
CA CYS A 39 14.03 -33.65 -3.71
C CYS A 39 12.77 -33.39 -2.86
N PHE A 40 12.97 -33.07 -1.58
CA PHE A 40 11.91 -32.69 -0.65
C PHE A 40 11.28 -31.35 -1.07
N TYR A 41 10.12 -31.43 -1.73
CA TYR A 41 8.97 -30.58 -1.42
C TYR A 41 9.19 -29.05 -1.38
N ALA A 42 10.08 -28.53 -2.22
CA ALA A 42 10.21 -27.09 -2.44
C ALA A 42 8.89 -26.52 -2.99
N ASN A 43 8.21 -25.70 -2.16
CA ASN A 43 6.90 -25.09 -2.41
C ASN A 43 5.65 -25.97 -2.22
N THR A 44 5.66 -26.99 -1.34
CA THR A 44 4.40 -27.51 -0.79
C THR A 44 4.19 -27.08 0.67
N SER A 45 3.22 -26.20 0.88
CA SER A 45 2.60 -25.96 2.18
C SER A 45 1.27 -26.74 2.27
N GLN A 46 0.86 -27.14 3.47
CA GLN A 46 -0.44 -27.81 3.70
C GLN A 46 -1.64 -26.86 3.54
N ALA A 47 -1.41 -25.54 3.49
CA ALA A 47 -2.38 -24.51 3.14
C ALA A 47 -1.68 -23.40 2.34
N PRO A 48 -2.39 -22.63 1.48
CA PRO A 48 -1.82 -21.47 0.81
C PRO A 48 -1.16 -20.51 1.81
N ILE A 49 0.11 -20.16 1.58
CA ILE A 49 0.79 -19.17 2.41
C ILE A 49 0.29 -17.77 2.06
N ALA A 50 0.14 -16.90 3.07
CA ALA A 50 -0.21 -15.51 2.85
C ALA A 50 0.93 -14.79 2.13
N THR A 51 0.68 -14.33 0.91
CA THR A 51 1.55 -13.43 0.16
C THR A 51 1.08 -11.98 0.32
N THR A 52 2.01 -11.03 0.30
CA THR A 52 1.70 -9.60 0.30
C THR A 52 1.51 -9.07 -1.12
N TYR A 53 0.86 -7.91 -1.25
CA TYR A 53 0.74 -7.20 -2.52
C TYR A 53 2.10 -6.65 -2.99
N PRO A 54 2.29 -6.46 -4.31
CA PRO A 54 3.43 -5.69 -4.84
C PRO A 54 3.46 -4.27 -4.26
N TYR A 55 4.63 -3.65 -4.25
CA TYR A 55 4.76 -2.24 -3.87
C TYR A 55 4.00 -1.32 -4.84
N SER A 56 3.22 -0.40 -4.28
CA SER A 56 2.49 0.65 -4.99
C SER A 56 2.45 1.92 -4.14
N GLU A 57 2.23 3.05 -4.79
CA GLU A 57 2.04 4.35 -4.13
C GLU A 57 0.57 4.77 -4.22
N GLN A 58 -0.01 5.24 -3.11
CA GLN A 58 -1.39 5.68 -3.02
C GLN A 58 -1.46 7.13 -2.54
N GLN A 59 -2.31 7.92 -3.19
CA GLN A 59 -2.40 9.36 -3.00
C GLN A 59 -3.09 9.74 -1.68
N ARG A 60 -2.75 10.90 -1.11
CA ARG A 60 -3.27 11.39 0.18
C ARG A 60 -4.01 12.72 0.01
N MET A 61 -5.23 12.81 0.53
CA MET A 61 -6.14 13.93 0.30
C MET A 61 -6.15 14.88 1.51
N GLN A 62 -5.12 15.74 1.60
CA GLN A 62 -4.88 16.64 2.74
C GLN A 62 -5.25 18.12 2.50
N ALA A 63 -5.65 18.49 1.29
CA ALA A 63 -5.93 19.88 0.92
C ALA A 63 -7.04 19.96 -0.14
N ALA A 64 -7.83 21.04 -0.14
CA ALA A 64 -8.92 21.25 -1.09
C ALA A 64 -8.46 21.24 -2.57
N HIS A 65 -7.21 21.62 -2.85
CA HIS A 65 -6.62 21.48 -4.18
C HIS A 65 -6.61 20.02 -4.68
N HIS A 66 -6.52 19.02 -3.78
CA HIS A 66 -6.55 17.61 -4.18
C HIS A 66 -7.98 17.18 -4.59
N TRP A 67 -9.01 17.87 -4.08
CA TRP A 67 -10.40 17.69 -4.50
C TRP A 67 -10.60 18.25 -5.92
N ASP A 68 -9.95 19.39 -6.24
CA ASP A 68 -9.95 19.99 -7.58
C ASP A 68 -9.17 19.15 -8.61
N VAL A 69 -8.05 18.54 -8.21
CA VAL A 69 -7.33 17.56 -9.04
C VAL A 69 -8.20 16.33 -9.32
N LEU A 70 -8.93 15.80 -8.32
CA LEU A 70 -9.89 14.71 -8.55
C LEU A 70 -11.05 15.15 -9.45
N ALA A 71 -11.64 16.32 -9.22
CA ALA A 71 -12.70 16.86 -10.07
C ALA A 71 -12.23 17.02 -11.53
N GLY A 72 -10.98 17.44 -11.73
CA GLY A 72 -10.32 17.48 -13.03
C GLY A 72 -10.11 16.10 -13.65
N HIS A 73 -9.77 15.07 -12.87
CA HIS A 73 -9.65 13.69 -13.33
C HIS A 73 -11.01 13.14 -13.78
N GLU A 74 -12.04 13.22 -12.94
CA GLU A 74 -13.37 12.67 -13.22
C GLU A 74 -14.06 13.40 -14.39
N ALA A 75 -13.95 14.72 -14.47
CA ALA A 75 -14.40 15.48 -15.65
C ALA A 75 -13.63 15.09 -16.94
N SER A 76 -12.40 14.59 -16.84
CA SER A 76 -11.68 14.01 -18.00
C SER A 76 -12.28 12.66 -18.41
N GLY A 77 -12.49 11.75 -17.44
CA GLY A 77 -13.02 10.42 -17.69
C GLY A 77 -14.45 10.43 -18.23
N LEU A 78 -15.31 11.27 -17.68
CA LEU A 78 -16.69 11.49 -18.13
C LEU A 78 -16.75 11.99 -19.58
N LEU A 79 -15.97 13.02 -19.92
CA LEU A 79 -16.02 13.63 -21.26
C LEU A 79 -15.20 12.88 -22.32
N ALA A 80 -14.31 11.97 -21.91
CA ALA A 80 -13.72 10.98 -22.81
C ALA A 80 -14.78 9.97 -23.31
N GLN A 81 -15.81 9.67 -22.52
CA GLN A 81 -16.88 8.76 -22.90
C GLN A 81 -17.81 9.42 -23.94
N SER A 82 -17.79 8.92 -25.17
CA SER A 82 -18.56 9.47 -26.30
C SER A 82 -20.08 9.52 -26.06
N ARG A 83 -20.60 8.63 -25.22
CA ARG A 83 -22.01 8.57 -24.80
C ARG A 83 -22.43 9.68 -23.84
N LEU A 84 -21.48 10.35 -23.17
CA LEU A 84 -21.71 11.40 -22.17
C LEU A 84 -21.32 12.78 -22.67
N ARG A 85 -20.27 12.90 -23.49
CA ARG A 85 -19.69 14.17 -23.97
C ARG A 85 -20.67 15.16 -24.63
N LEU A 86 -21.81 14.67 -25.15
CA LEU A 86 -22.84 15.47 -25.82
C LEU A 86 -24.22 15.34 -25.12
N ARG A 87 -24.25 15.01 -23.83
CA ARG A 87 -25.47 14.93 -23.03
C ARG A 87 -25.51 16.06 -22.01
N ASP A 88 -26.73 16.44 -21.63
CA ASP A 88 -26.96 17.22 -20.42
C ASP A 88 -26.61 16.35 -19.20
N ILE A 89 -25.84 16.92 -18.27
CA ILE A 89 -25.44 16.27 -17.02
C ILE A 89 -26.17 16.98 -15.88
N TYR A 90 -27.03 16.27 -15.15
CA TYR A 90 -27.56 16.73 -13.87
C TYR A 90 -26.70 16.17 -12.74
N ILE A 91 -26.23 16.99 -11.80
CA ILE A 91 -25.43 16.51 -10.67
C ILE A 91 -26.34 16.38 -9.43
N ARG A 92 -26.34 15.20 -8.81
CA ARG A 92 -27.19 14.85 -7.65
C ARG A 92 -26.51 15.07 -6.29
N GLY A 93 -25.18 15.12 -6.25
CA GLY A 93 -24.40 15.13 -5.01
C GLY A 93 -24.04 13.72 -4.49
N ASP A 94 -23.77 13.62 -3.18
CA ASP A 94 -23.45 12.37 -2.48
C ASP A 94 -24.72 11.56 -2.14
N VAL A 95 -24.86 10.36 -2.71
CA VAL A 95 -26.02 9.47 -2.47
C VAL A 95 -26.16 9.02 -1.00
N ASN A 96 -25.11 9.17 -0.17
CA ASN A 96 -25.16 8.87 1.25
C ASN A 96 -25.72 10.02 2.11
N MET A 97 -25.92 11.22 1.54
CA MET A 97 -26.36 12.41 2.27
C MET A 97 -27.83 12.75 1.97
N PRO A 98 -28.64 13.15 2.98
CA PRO A 98 -29.98 13.66 2.73
C PRO A 98 -29.96 14.97 1.92
N GLU A 99 -30.86 15.08 0.95
CA GLU A 99 -31.02 16.27 0.11
C GLU A 99 -31.27 17.53 0.99
N GLY A 100 -30.49 18.58 0.77
CA GLY A 100 -30.49 19.80 1.59
C GLY A 100 -29.73 19.73 2.93
N MET A 101 -29.14 18.60 3.33
CA MET A 101 -28.39 18.49 4.59
C MET A 101 -26.91 18.91 4.45
N HIS A 102 -26.66 20.23 4.38
CA HIS A 102 -25.30 20.80 4.27
C HIS A 102 -24.47 20.80 5.59
N VAL A 103 -24.86 20.00 6.60
CA VAL A 103 -24.29 20.06 7.96
C VAL A 103 -23.05 19.17 8.08
N GLY A 104 -21.89 19.78 7.80
CA GLY A 104 -20.62 19.06 7.61
C GLY A 104 -20.53 18.45 6.20
N GLY A 105 -19.45 17.76 5.90
CA GLY A 105 -19.23 17.28 4.53
C GLY A 105 -18.72 18.39 3.61
N GLU A 106 -17.70 19.16 4.03
CA GLU A 106 -17.07 20.18 3.19
C GLU A 106 -16.46 19.60 1.92
N PHE A 107 -16.00 18.33 1.94
CA PHE A 107 -15.59 17.63 0.72
C PHE A 107 -16.76 17.53 -0.26
N ASN A 108 -17.92 17.03 0.17
CA ASN A 108 -19.05 16.77 -0.74
C ASN A 108 -19.46 18.04 -1.50
N ARG A 109 -19.69 19.15 -0.78
CA ARG A 109 -20.07 20.43 -1.38
C ARG A 109 -18.97 21.01 -2.27
N GLY A 110 -17.73 21.07 -1.77
CA GLY A 110 -16.62 21.59 -2.54
C GLY A 110 -16.30 20.74 -3.78
N PHE A 111 -16.42 19.42 -3.69
CA PHE A 111 -16.23 18.50 -4.81
C PHE A 111 -17.33 18.65 -5.86
N GLU A 112 -18.57 18.88 -5.45
CA GLU A 112 -19.70 19.16 -6.37
C GLU A 112 -19.49 20.48 -7.13
N ASP A 113 -19.13 21.57 -6.43
CA ASP A 113 -18.80 22.86 -7.03
C ASP A 113 -17.59 22.76 -7.99
N LEU A 114 -16.54 22.04 -7.59
CA LEU A 114 -15.33 21.84 -8.39
C LEU A 114 -15.59 20.94 -9.60
N LEU A 115 -16.37 19.86 -9.46
CA LEU A 115 -16.73 18.96 -10.56
C LEU A 115 -17.64 19.64 -11.58
N THR A 116 -18.61 20.43 -11.11
CA THR A 116 -19.41 21.34 -11.94
C THR A 116 -18.50 22.28 -12.73
N SER A 117 -17.60 22.98 -12.04
CA SER A 117 -16.66 23.93 -12.64
C SER A 117 -15.76 23.25 -13.69
N ARG A 118 -15.24 22.05 -13.39
CA ARG A 118 -14.35 21.27 -14.27
C ARG A 118 -15.06 20.65 -15.46
N LEU A 119 -16.36 20.36 -15.36
CA LEU A 119 -17.20 19.91 -16.49
C LEU A 119 -17.53 21.09 -17.41
N VAL A 120 -18.06 22.19 -16.85
CA VAL A 120 -18.45 23.39 -17.63
C VAL A 120 -17.24 24.03 -18.31
N SER A 121 -16.09 24.14 -17.64
CA SER A 121 -14.86 24.68 -18.24
C SER A 121 -14.29 23.82 -19.39
N ARG A 122 -14.83 22.61 -19.60
CA ARG A 122 -14.48 21.70 -20.70
C ARG A 122 -15.57 21.60 -21.78
N GLY A 123 -16.61 22.42 -21.69
CA GLY A 123 -17.71 22.46 -22.65
C GLY A 123 -18.80 21.40 -22.44
N ALA A 124 -18.90 20.82 -21.23
CA ALA A 124 -20.05 19.98 -20.89
C ALA A 124 -21.32 20.83 -20.71
N SER A 125 -22.47 20.30 -21.13
CA SER A 125 -23.77 20.83 -20.72
C SER A 125 -24.11 20.31 -19.32
N VAL A 126 -24.29 21.21 -18.35
CA VAL A 126 -24.65 20.86 -16.97
C VAL A 126 -25.96 21.56 -16.60
N THR A 127 -26.94 20.81 -16.11
CA THR A 127 -28.27 21.34 -15.75
C THR A 127 -28.45 21.44 -14.24
N THR A 128 -29.16 22.46 -13.78
CA THR A 128 -29.48 22.67 -12.36
C THR A 128 -30.69 21.86 -11.87
N ALA A 129 -31.30 21.06 -12.75
CA ALA A 129 -32.41 20.18 -12.48
C ALA A 129 -32.34 18.97 -13.44
N PRO A 130 -32.91 17.80 -13.06
CA PRO A 130 -32.98 16.65 -13.95
C PRO A 130 -33.96 16.91 -15.10
N THR A 131 -33.59 16.50 -16.31
CA THR A 131 -34.44 16.56 -17.51
C THR A 131 -34.68 15.14 -18.05
N ALA A 132 -35.70 14.96 -18.90
CA ALA A 132 -36.01 13.66 -19.48
C ALA A 132 -34.86 13.01 -20.28
N ASN A 133 -33.87 13.80 -20.71
CA ASN A 133 -32.70 13.34 -21.46
C ASN A 133 -31.36 13.58 -20.73
N SER A 134 -31.37 14.12 -19.51
CA SER A 134 -30.13 14.33 -18.73
C SER A 134 -29.62 13.01 -18.15
N VAL A 135 -28.30 12.81 -18.18
CA VAL A 135 -27.65 11.75 -17.39
C VAL A 135 -27.46 12.28 -15.97
N THR A 136 -27.86 11.51 -14.96
CA THR A 136 -27.62 11.89 -13.56
C THR A 136 -26.22 11.47 -13.15
N LEU A 137 -25.37 12.43 -12.83
CA LEU A 137 -24.08 12.23 -12.21
C LEU A 137 -24.28 12.23 -10.69
N GLU A 138 -23.94 11.11 -10.06
CA GLU A 138 -23.98 10.96 -8.61
C GLU A 138 -22.61 10.50 -8.11
N PHE A 139 -22.28 10.84 -6.87
CA PHE A 139 -21.08 10.34 -6.22
C PHE A 139 -21.40 9.70 -4.87
N ARG A 140 -20.41 8.98 -4.33
CA ARG A 140 -20.50 8.34 -3.02
C ARG A 140 -19.16 8.45 -2.31
N VAL A 141 -19.20 8.90 -1.07
CA VAL A 141 -18.02 8.96 -0.21
C VAL A 141 -18.14 7.91 0.90
N GLU A 142 -17.12 7.06 1.02
CA GLU A 142 -17.01 6.09 2.11
C GLU A 142 -15.65 6.19 2.79
N VAL A 143 -15.66 6.59 4.06
CA VAL A 143 -14.47 6.55 4.92
C VAL A 143 -14.27 5.14 5.47
N VAL A 144 -13.08 4.57 5.25
CA VAL A 144 -12.65 3.29 5.82
C VAL A 144 -11.71 3.59 6.98
N ASN A 145 -11.95 2.99 8.16
CA ASN A 145 -11.14 3.20 9.37
C ASN A 145 -10.55 1.86 9.84
N HIS A 146 -9.26 1.67 9.58
CA HIS A 146 -8.48 0.49 9.90
C HIS A 146 -8.14 0.44 11.39
N ARG A 147 -8.56 -0.64 12.06
CA ARG A 147 -8.42 -0.82 13.51
C ARG A 147 -7.06 -1.40 13.93
N ASP A 148 -6.44 -2.16 13.04
CA ASP A 148 -5.18 -2.87 13.28
C ASP A 148 -4.23 -2.66 12.08
N ARG A 149 -3.93 -1.38 11.78
CA ARG A 149 -3.00 -1.01 10.73
C ARG A 149 -1.57 -1.07 11.30
N GLY A 150 -0.95 -2.24 11.17
CA GLY A 150 0.47 -2.42 11.48
C GLY A 150 1.37 -1.57 10.59
N PHE A 151 2.63 -1.39 11.01
CA PHE A 151 3.61 -0.64 10.23
C PHE A 151 3.95 -1.32 8.90
N ILE A 152 4.14 -0.51 7.85
CA ILE A 152 4.51 -1.00 6.50
C ILE A 152 6.02 -0.89 6.31
N ARG A 153 6.63 -1.96 5.76
CA ARG A 153 8.05 -2.02 5.38
C ARG A 153 8.27 -1.29 4.03
N PRO A 154 9.36 -0.52 3.87
CA PRO A 154 9.69 0.18 2.62
C PRO A 154 9.98 -0.80 1.46
N PRO A 155 10.00 -0.31 0.20
CA PRO A 155 10.56 -1.06 -0.91
C PRO A 155 12.04 -1.41 -0.64
N GLN A 156 12.47 -2.57 -1.13
CA GLN A 156 13.83 -3.06 -0.96
C GLN A 156 14.83 -2.15 -1.73
N GLY A 157 15.93 -1.76 -1.08
CA GLY A 157 16.97 -0.91 -1.67
C GLY A 157 16.85 0.57 -1.31
N ALA A 158 15.84 0.99 -0.54
CA ALA A 158 15.62 2.37 -0.13
C ALA A 158 16.79 2.94 0.67
N PHE A 159 17.38 2.18 1.60
CA PHE A 159 18.56 2.63 2.36
C PHE A 159 19.80 2.65 1.48
N THR A 160 20.03 1.61 0.68
CA THR A 160 21.17 1.53 -0.24
C THR A 160 21.15 2.70 -1.22
N ALA A 161 20.00 3.10 -1.74
CA ALA A 161 19.86 4.26 -2.61
C ALA A 161 20.22 5.57 -1.90
N LEU A 162 19.63 5.83 -0.72
CA LEU A 162 19.92 7.03 0.09
C LEU A 162 21.40 7.12 0.48
N THR A 163 21.96 6.04 1.01
CA THR A 163 23.36 5.99 1.47
C THR A 163 24.35 6.07 0.30
N SER A 164 24.06 5.43 -0.83
CA SER A 164 24.91 5.56 -2.03
C SER A 164 24.90 6.98 -2.59
N GLY A 165 23.74 7.65 -2.58
CA GLY A 165 23.63 9.06 -2.97
C GLY A 165 24.48 9.98 -2.08
N ILE A 166 24.43 9.78 -0.76
CA ILE A 166 25.25 10.55 0.20
C ILE A 166 26.74 10.24 0.02
N ALA A 167 27.11 8.97 -0.16
CA ALA A 167 28.50 8.56 -0.34
C ALA A 167 29.12 9.16 -1.62
N VAL A 168 28.41 9.09 -2.76
CA VAL A 168 28.88 9.68 -4.02
C VAL A 168 28.97 11.22 -3.93
N ALA A 169 28.10 11.86 -3.15
CA ALA A 169 28.15 13.31 -2.93
C ALA A 169 29.26 13.78 -1.97
N THR A 170 29.91 12.89 -1.22
CA THR A 170 30.87 13.24 -0.16
C THR A 170 32.28 12.65 -0.32
N ILE A 171 32.46 11.63 -1.17
CA ILE A 171 33.73 10.88 -1.27
C ILE A 171 34.37 11.10 -2.66
N PRO A 172 35.60 11.64 -2.75
CA PRO A 172 36.29 11.76 -4.03
C PRO A 172 36.78 10.40 -4.51
N PHE A 173 36.74 10.17 -5.83
CA PHE A 173 36.90 8.89 -6.54
C PHE A 173 38.08 7.98 -6.13
N ASN A 174 39.11 8.50 -5.45
CA ASN A 174 40.32 7.78 -5.07
C ASN A 174 40.41 7.42 -3.56
N GLN A 175 39.50 7.89 -2.70
CA GLN A 175 39.60 7.68 -1.24
C GLN A 175 38.77 6.49 -0.74
N TRP A 176 39.18 5.29 -1.14
CA TRP A 176 38.50 4.02 -0.83
C TRP A 176 38.62 3.54 0.64
N SER A 177 39.20 4.35 1.52
CA SER A 177 39.34 4.11 2.96
C SER A 177 38.44 4.99 3.83
N GLU A 178 37.56 5.80 3.23
CA GLU A 178 36.66 6.69 3.97
C GLU A 178 35.60 5.92 4.80
N PRO A 179 35.35 6.29 6.07
CA PRO A 179 34.32 5.65 6.90
C PRO A 179 32.92 5.64 6.27
N ALA A 180 32.63 6.62 5.42
CA ALA A 180 31.36 6.73 4.70
C ALA A 180 31.11 5.55 3.72
N LEU A 181 32.15 4.88 3.20
CA LEU A 181 31.96 3.65 2.39
C LEU A 181 31.49 2.46 3.23
N GLY A 182 31.85 2.41 4.52
CA GLY A 182 31.36 1.41 5.47
C GLY A 182 29.83 1.46 5.67
N LEU A 183 29.20 2.58 5.35
CA LEU A 183 27.75 2.73 5.38
C LEU A 183 27.06 1.97 4.25
N ILE A 184 27.69 1.73 3.09
CA ILE A 184 27.02 1.08 1.95
C ILE A 184 26.71 -0.40 2.26
N PRO A 185 27.63 -1.24 2.75
CA PRO A 185 27.28 -2.60 3.21
C PRO A 185 26.30 -2.60 4.39
N ALA A 186 26.37 -1.60 5.27
CA ALA A 186 25.42 -1.45 6.38
C ALA A 186 24.01 -1.08 5.88
N ALA A 187 23.90 -0.30 4.81
CA ALA A 187 22.63 0.07 4.17
C ALA A 187 22.02 -1.09 3.38
N ILE A 188 22.83 -1.90 2.69
CA ILE A 188 22.39 -3.18 2.10
C ILE A 188 21.91 -4.13 3.20
N GLY A 189 22.64 -4.19 4.32
CA GLY A 189 22.24 -4.89 5.54
C GLY A 189 20.92 -4.36 6.12
N ALA A 190 20.69 -3.05 6.08
CA ALA A 190 19.45 -2.42 6.50
C ALA A 190 18.29 -2.72 5.56
N ASP A 191 18.47 -2.73 4.24
CA ASP A 191 17.40 -3.08 3.30
C ASP A 191 16.91 -4.53 3.47
N ILE A 192 17.82 -5.48 3.74
CA ILE A 192 17.43 -6.86 4.02
C ILE A 192 16.81 -7.02 5.42
N THR A 193 17.38 -6.41 6.46
CA THR A 193 16.92 -6.63 7.86
C THR A 193 15.81 -5.69 8.31
N SER A 194 15.94 -4.39 8.07
CA SER A 194 15.01 -3.38 8.59
C SER A 194 13.74 -3.29 7.75
N GLY A 195 12.60 -3.34 8.43
CA GLY A 195 11.49 -2.50 8.00
C GLY A 195 11.71 -1.11 8.58
N THR A 196 11.91 -0.10 7.73
CA THR A 196 11.55 1.27 8.15
C THR A 196 10.08 1.27 8.49
N TRP A 197 9.71 1.89 9.59
CA TRP A 197 8.33 1.92 10.05
C TRP A 197 7.64 3.21 9.60
N THR A 198 7.25 3.28 8.32
CA THR A 198 6.45 4.40 7.82
C THR A 198 5.03 4.30 8.39
N TYR A 199 4.63 5.26 9.22
CA TYR A 199 3.28 5.30 9.79
C TYR A 199 2.27 5.80 8.75
N GLU A 200 1.42 4.87 8.30
CA GLU A 200 0.29 5.14 7.43
C GLU A 200 -0.91 5.69 8.21
N GLY A 201 -1.76 6.48 7.56
CA GLY A 201 -3.02 6.88 8.18
C GLY A 201 -3.92 5.67 8.42
N ASN A 202 -4.48 5.54 9.63
CA ASN A 202 -5.53 4.56 9.92
C ASN A 202 -6.82 4.80 9.09
N GLU A 203 -6.91 5.87 8.31
CA GLU A 203 -8.08 6.22 7.50
C GLU A 203 -7.78 6.34 6.02
N GLU A 204 -8.74 5.83 5.26
CA GLU A 204 -8.87 5.99 3.83
C GLU A 204 -10.25 6.53 3.49
N THR A 205 -10.39 7.02 2.28
CA THR A 205 -11.67 7.46 1.74
C THR A 205 -11.78 7.00 0.30
N ILE A 206 -12.79 6.16 0.06
CA ILE A 206 -13.17 5.69 -1.26
C ILE A 206 -14.15 6.71 -1.82
N ILE A 207 -13.84 7.27 -2.99
CA ILE A 207 -14.69 8.23 -3.69
C ILE A 207 -15.10 7.58 -5.00
N THR A 208 -16.39 7.26 -5.11
CA THR A 208 -17.00 6.66 -6.29
C THR A 208 -17.83 7.71 -7.03
N VAL A 209 -17.70 7.79 -8.36
CA VAL A 209 -18.45 8.70 -9.23
C VAL A 209 -19.12 7.88 -10.33
N GLN A 210 -20.44 8.03 -10.50
CA GLN A 210 -21.24 7.23 -11.43
C GLN A 210 -22.17 8.12 -12.26
N ALA A 211 -22.22 7.87 -13.56
CA ALA A 211 -23.16 8.52 -14.48
C ALA A 211 -24.27 7.54 -14.83
N VAL A 212 -25.51 7.87 -14.46
CA VAL A 212 -26.66 6.95 -14.45
C VAL A 212 -27.79 7.48 -15.35
N GLU A 213 -28.35 6.60 -16.17
CA GLU A 213 -29.46 6.84 -17.08
C GLU A 213 -30.54 5.77 -16.83
N GLY A 214 -31.58 6.12 -16.06
CA GLY A 214 -32.57 5.15 -15.59
C GLY A 214 -31.91 4.04 -14.76
N GLU A 215 -32.05 2.79 -15.20
CA GLU A 215 -31.43 1.62 -14.57
C GLU A 215 -30.00 1.34 -15.07
N ARG A 216 -29.40 2.23 -15.87
CA ARG A 216 -28.14 1.97 -16.58
C ARG A 216 -27.00 2.85 -16.07
N ILE A 217 -25.92 2.22 -15.62
CA ILE A 217 -24.65 2.90 -15.35
C ILE A 217 -23.90 3.06 -16.68
N LEU A 218 -23.67 4.30 -17.11
CA LEU A 218 -22.97 4.67 -18.34
C LEU A 218 -21.47 4.92 -18.13
N TYR A 219 -21.08 5.28 -16.90
CA TYR A 219 -19.72 5.46 -16.42
C TYR A 219 -19.66 5.16 -14.92
N SER A 220 -18.56 4.58 -14.46
CA SER A 220 -18.26 4.39 -13.04
C SER A 220 -16.77 4.50 -12.82
N SER A 221 -16.36 5.31 -11.85
CA SER A 221 -14.99 5.48 -11.37
C SER A 221 -14.99 5.30 -9.86
N SER A 222 -13.93 4.72 -9.30
CA SER A 222 -13.78 4.51 -7.86
C SER A 222 -12.31 4.66 -7.50
N ASN A 223 -11.97 5.73 -6.78
CA ASN A 223 -10.62 6.09 -6.39
C ASN A 223 -10.46 5.96 -4.86
N ILE A 224 -9.29 5.55 -4.39
CA ILE A 224 -8.99 5.36 -2.96
C ILE A 224 -7.85 6.30 -2.55
N TYR A 225 -8.07 7.04 -1.47
CA TYR A 225 -7.11 8.01 -0.94
C TYR A 225 -6.90 7.82 0.55
N TYR A 226 -5.67 8.05 1.04
CA TYR A 226 -5.44 8.25 2.46
C TYR A 226 -5.99 9.59 2.93
N THR A 227 -6.63 9.62 4.10
CA THR A 227 -7.13 10.86 4.73
C THR A 227 -6.61 10.98 6.17
N ASN A 228 -6.56 12.21 6.70
CA ASN A 228 -6.14 12.42 8.08
C ASN A 228 -7.34 12.22 9.01
N ARG A 229 -7.15 11.54 10.15
CA ARG A 229 -8.21 11.30 11.15
C ARG A 229 -8.86 12.57 11.73
N GLY A 230 -8.13 13.69 11.75
CA GLY A 230 -8.70 14.99 12.13
C GLY A 230 -9.74 15.50 11.13
N ASP A 231 -9.53 15.21 9.86
CA ASP A 231 -10.27 15.76 8.72
C ASP A 231 -11.53 14.93 8.40
N ARG A 232 -11.81 13.87 9.19
CA ARG A 232 -12.94 12.95 8.99
C ARG A 232 -14.29 13.67 8.84
N ARG A 233 -14.47 14.84 9.48
CA ARG A 233 -15.70 15.66 9.36
C ARG A 233 -15.97 16.16 7.93
N HIS A 234 -14.94 16.31 7.11
CA HIS A 234 -15.07 16.70 5.71
C HIS A 234 -15.67 15.59 4.83
N TYR A 235 -15.43 14.31 5.18
CA TYR A 235 -15.76 13.15 4.34
C TYR A 235 -16.88 12.25 4.93
N ALA A 236 -17.07 12.26 6.25
CA ALA A 236 -18.13 11.49 6.93
C ALA A 236 -18.62 12.24 8.18
N PRO A 237 -19.32 13.38 8.03
CA PRO A 237 -19.74 14.23 9.15
C PRO A 237 -20.63 13.47 10.16
N TYR A 238 -21.52 12.61 9.65
CA TYR A 238 -22.41 11.74 10.41
C TYR A 238 -21.69 10.65 11.24
N ARG A 239 -20.40 10.39 11.01
CA ARG A 239 -19.58 9.43 11.78
C ARG A 239 -18.75 10.06 12.90
N VAL A 240 -18.89 11.37 13.13
CA VAL A 240 -18.20 12.07 14.23
C VAL A 240 -19.25 12.56 15.23
N PRO A 241 -19.12 12.26 16.54
CA PRO A 241 -19.99 12.82 17.54
C PRO A 241 -20.09 14.35 17.41
N GLN A 242 -21.31 14.86 17.34
CA GLN A 242 -21.56 16.26 17.59
C GLN A 242 -21.14 16.56 19.04
N ALA A 243 -20.48 17.70 19.25
CA ALA A 243 -20.30 18.19 20.61
C ALA A 243 -21.71 18.43 21.21
N PRO A 244 -21.94 18.11 22.50
CA PRO A 244 -23.24 18.37 23.10
C PRO A 244 -23.56 19.86 22.97
N ALA A 245 -24.75 20.17 22.45
CA ALA A 245 -25.18 21.55 22.26
C ALA A 245 -25.09 22.29 23.60
N THR A 246 -24.31 23.37 23.65
CA THR A 246 -24.18 24.19 24.84
C THR A 246 -25.58 24.70 25.21
N PRO A 247 -26.10 24.44 26.42
CA PRO A 247 -27.47 24.78 26.77
C PRO A 247 -27.64 26.30 26.78
N THR A 248 -28.27 26.85 25.75
CA THR A 248 -28.61 28.26 25.66
C THR A 248 -29.74 28.57 26.63
N VAL A 249 -29.40 29.10 27.79
CA VAL A 249 -30.38 29.65 28.75
C VAL A 249 -31.01 30.87 28.11
N SER A 250 -32.30 30.75 27.75
CA SER A 250 -33.11 31.89 27.34
C SER A 250 -33.35 32.80 28.55
N VAL A 251 -32.67 33.95 28.59
CA VAL A 251 -33.01 35.02 29.53
C VAL A 251 -34.33 35.62 29.06
N SER A 252 -35.39 35.41 29.84
CA SER A 252 -36.67 36.10 29.69
C SER A 252 -36.67 37.33 30.58
N ASP A 253 -36.81 38.53 30.00
CA ASP A 253 -36.81 39.82 30.73
C ASP A 253 -38.08 40.07 31.59
N THR A 254 -38.75 39.01 32.03
CA THR A 254 -39.85 39.03 33.00
C THR A 254 -39.29 38.91 34.42
N TRP A 255 -39.20 40.06 35.09
CA TRP A 255 -38.89 40.19 36.52
C TRP A 255 -40.17 40.21 37.37
#